data_AF-A0AAQ2HH19-F1
#
_entry.id   AF-A0AAQ2HH19-F1
#
_cell.length_a   1.000
_cell.length_b   1.000
_cell.length_c   1.000
_cell.angle_alpha   90.00
_cell.angle_beta   90.00
_cell.angle_gamma   90.00
#
_symmetry.space_group_name_H-M   'P 1'
#
loop_
_entity.id
_entity.type
_entity.pdbx_description
1 polymer ?
#
loop_
_entity_poly.entity_id
_entity_poly.type
_entity_poly.pdbx_seq_one_letter_code
_entity_poly.pdbx_strand_id
1 'polypeptide(L)'
;MLTHNVASFAGGLSAKLATRSRHVCTFFGAGTSKACGLPDVVLLTANISAGLEGKQLESFKRLTSSRNLEQALSRLRRIQAVVDEGDVVDGLTLEQAKDLDLAICKLIIEELSAVDADMEPVDKLAAWVARADYLRPIELFTVNYDCVLETALESRGVPYFDGFVGTWKARFRTDMVEATQNDSEVLLPPFFARLWKLHGSVNWTWDQTHPAGEVLRLGATVPNDEVAAIFPSDAKYEESRRMPFVVLQDRLRRALNEPETMFLVSGYSWADDHLNELFFDAAARRPRSEFIAFCYSAIPANLAEKAMQTPNLQVITQTEAIIGGLRAPWEGPGEGVTLPDDIWNGTTCGLGDFGNLASFLSRSSSDSSLDSQSRPVGVSYVG
;
A
#
# COMPACT_ATOMS: atom_id res chain seq x y z
N MET A 1 -11.67 -2.65 35.14
CA MET A 1 -10.69 -1.95 34.26
C MET A 1 -11.34 -1.80 32.90
N LEU A 2 -10.99 -0.77 32.13
CA LEU A 2 -11.46 -0.63 30.76
C LEU A 2 -10.77 -1.68 29.88
N THR A 3 -11.54 -2.39 29.07
CA THR A 3 -11.07 -3.43 28.12
C THR A 3 -11.85 -3.32 26.82
N HIS A 4 -11.26 -3.79 25.72
CA HIS A 4 -11.95 -3.93 24.43
C HIS A 4 -12.21 -5.42 24.17
N ASN A 5 -13.46 -5.78 23.88
CA ASN A 5 -13.81 -7.17 23.56
C ASN A 5 -13.47 -7.50 22.09
N VAL A 6 -12.62 -8.51 21.88
CA VAL A 6 -12.13 -8.88 20.54
C VAL A 6 -13.26 -9.39 19.62
N ALA A 7 -14.24 -10.13 20.15
CA ALA A 7 -15.35 -10.64 19.35
C ALA A 7 -16.26 -9.51 18.86
N SER A 8 -16.55 -8.53 19.72
CA SER A 8 -17.32 -7.35 19.35
C SER A 8 -16.61 -6.53 18.26
N PHE A 9 -15.28 -6.39 18.36
CA PHE A 9 -14.51 -5.69 17.33
C PHE A 9 -14.53 -6.45 16.00
N ALA A 10 -14.18 -7.74 15.99
CA ALA A 10 -14.11 -8.55 14.79
C ALA A 10 -15.49 -8.70 14.11
N GLY A 11 -16.55 -8.93 14.89
CA GLY A 11 -17.92 -8.99 14.40
C GLY A 11 -18.39 -7.65 13.83
N GLY A 12 -18.07 -6.54 14.50
CA GLY A 12 -18.37 -5.20 14.02
C GLY A 12 -17.66 -4.88 12.71
N LEU A 13 -16.37 -5.22 12.58
CA LEU A 13 -15.61 -5.07 11.34
C LEU A 13 -16.22 -5.91 10.21
N SER A 14 -16.54 -7.17 10.46
CA SER A 14 -17.17 -8.06 9.47
C SER A 14 -18.53 -7.53 9.00
N ALA A 15 -19.39 -7.06 9.91
CA ALA A 15 -20.70 -6.51 9.56
C ALA A 15 -20.58 -5.24 8.69
N LYS A 16 -19.59 -4.40 8.99
CA LYS A 16 -19.32 -3.20 8.19
C LYS A 16 -18.79 -3.57 6.80
N LEU A 17 -17.90 -4.54 6.69
CA LEU A 17 -17.39 -5.04 5.41
C LEU A 17 -18.49 -5.70 4.57
N ALA A 18 -19.50 -6.33 5.18
CA ALA A 18 -20.64 -6.88 4.46
C ALA A 18 -21.53 -5.82 3.79
N THR A 19 -21.42 -4.55 4.19
CA THR A 19 -22.21 -3.45 3.61
C THR A 19 -21.65 -3.03 2.25
N ARG A 20 -22.21 -3.56 1.15
CA ARG A 20 -21.69 -3.39 -0.22
C ARG A 20 -21.77 -1.98 -0.80
N SER A 21 -22.52 -1.08 -0.16
CA SER A 21 -22.57 0.34 -0.56
C SER A 21 -21.41 1.18 -0.05
N ARG A 22 -20.61 0.66 0.91
CA ARG A 22 -19.46 1.39 1.44
C ARG A 22 -18.36 1.58 0.40
N HIS A 23 -17.69 2.71 0.48
CA HIS A 23 -16.38 2.87 -0.16
C HIS A 23 -15.33 2.17 0.69
N VAL A 24 -14.55 1.27 0.11
CA VAL A 24 -13.52 0.53 0.84
C VAL A 24 -12.17 0.78 0.19
N CYS A 25 -11.26 1.30 1.02
CA CYS A 25 -9.89 1.55 0.66
C CYS A 25 -8.96 0.78 1.61
N THR A 26 -7.82 0.33 1.10
CA THR A 26 -6.73 -0.17 1.92
C THR A 26 -5.48 0.68 1.72
N PHE A 27 -4.60 0.70 2.70
CA PHE A 27 -3.29 1.32 2.60
C PHE A 27 -2.23 0.37 3.16
N PHE A 28 -1.27 0.00 2.32
CA PHE A 28 -0.25 -0.98 2.64
C PHE A 28 1.15 -0.36 2.67
N GLY A 29 1.92 -0.71 3.70
CA GLY A 29 3.35 -0.38 3.80
C GLY A 29 4.22 -1.62 3.81
N ALA A 30 5.53 -1.44 4.01
CA ALA A 30 6.53 -2.50 3.84
C ALA A 30 6.28 -3.75 4.72
N GLY A 31 5.53 -3.62 5.82
CA GLY A 31 5.14 -4.75 6.65
C GLY A 31 4.26 -5.79 5.94
N THR A 32 3.51 -5.40 4.90
CA THR A 32 2.72 -6.37 4.10
C THR A 32 3.62 -7.20 3.19
N SER A 33 4.62 -6.58 2.57
CA SER A 33 5.65 -7.29 1.80
C SER A 33 6.50 -8.18 2.71
N LYS A 34 6.80 -7.72 3.94
CA LYS A 34 7.49 -8.52 4.95
C LYS A 34 6.72 -9.77 5.36
N ALA A 35 5.40 -9.70 5.46
CA ALA A 35 4.58 -10.87 5.69
C ALA A 35 4.68 -11.90 4.54
N CYS A 36 5.07 -11.46 3.34
CA CYS A 36 5.35 -12.32 2.19
C CYS A 36 6.83 -12.73 2.10
N GLY A 37 7.63 -12.52 3.16
CA GLY A 37 9.05 -12.86 3.20
C GLY A 37 10.01 -11.85 2.57
N LEU A 38 9.52 -10.73 2.03
CA LEU A 38 10.38 -9.68 1.47
C LEU A 38 11.03 -8.85 2.60
N PRO A 39 12.18 -8.20 2.34
CA PRO A 39 12.81 -7.34 3.33
C PRO A 39 11.95 -6.09 3.63
N ASP A 40 11.89 -5.69 4.90
CA ASP A 40 11.44 -4.34 5.24
C ASP A 40 12.52 -3.30 4.89
N VAL A 41 12.20 -2.01 5.02
CA VAL A 41 13.14 -0.92 4.69
C VAL A 41 14.46 -1.03 5.46
N VAL A 42 14.46 -1.53 6.70
CA VAL A 42 15.67 -1.66 7.51
C VAL A 42 16.55 -2.77 6.97
N LEU A 43 15.99 -3.96 6.73
CA LEU A 43 16.72 -5.09 6.15
C LEU A 43 17.20 -4.77 4.73
N LEU A 44 16.34 -4.14 3.92
CA LEU A 44 16.68 -3.71 2.57
C LEU A 44 17.86 -2.73 2.57
N THR A 45 17.85 -1.75 3.48
CA THR A 45 18.98 -0.81 3.66
C THR A 45 20.27 -1.54 4.02
N ALA A 46 20.20 -2.54 4.89
CA ALA A 46 21.36 -3.34 5.30
C ALA A 46 21.91 -4.17 4.13
N ASN A 47 21.03 -4.81 3.34
CA ASN A 47 21.42 -5.62 2.19
C ASN A 47 22.04 -4.75 1.08
N ILE A 48 21.46 -3.57 0.80
CA ILE A 48 22.06 -2.57 -0.11
C ILE A 48 23.45 -2.17 0.40
N SER A 49 23.59 -1.90 1.71
CA SER A 49 24.89 -1.56 2.29
C SER A 49 25.91 -2.68 2.11
N ALA A 50 25.50 -3.95 2.19
CA ALA A 50 26.38 -5.09 2.00
C ALA A 50 26.77 -5.31 0.51
N GLY A 51 25.90 -4.94 -0.43
CA GLY A 51 26.14 -5.07 -1.87
C GLY A 51 26.96 -3.93 -2.50
N LEU A 52 27.19 -2.83 -1.78
CA LEU A 52 28.01 -1.70 -2.26
C LEU A 52 29.48 -1.85 -1.84
N GLU A 53 30.40 -1.40 -2.70
CA GLU A 53 31.85 -1.48 -2.46
C GLU A 53 32.54 -0.11 -2.58
N GLY A 54 33.76 -0.01 -2.01
CA GLY A 54 34.64 1.15 -2.15
C GLY A 54 33.96 2.50 -1.82
N LYS A 55 34.10 3.47 -2.72
CA LYS A 55 33.58 4.84 -2.53
C LYS A 55 32.05 4.91 -2.48
N GLN A 56 31.36 3.97 -3.13
CA GLN A 56 29.90 3.91 -3.12
C GLN A 56 29.40 3.54 -1.72
N LEU A 57 30.03 2.54 -1.09
CA LEU A 57 29.72 2.13 0.27
C LEU A 57 29.93 3.25 1.30
N GLU A 58 31.07 3.94 1.21
CA GLU A 58 31.39 5.08 2.09
C GLU A 58 30.35 6.20 1.96
N SER A 59 29.99 6.54 0.73
CA SER A 59 29.00 7.57 0.42
C SER A 59 27.60 7.19 0.90
N PHE A 60 27.19 5.94 0.70
CA PHE A 60 25.91 5.43 1.16
C PHE A 60 25.81 5.46 2.69
N LYS A 61 26.82 4.93 3.41
CA LYS A 61 26.87 4.98 4.88
C LYS A 61 26.82 6.39 5.42
N ARG A 62 27.49 7.34 4.76
CA ARG A 62 27.41 8.76 5.12
C ARG A 62 25.99 9.30 4.97
N LEU A 63 25.31 9.01 3.86
CA LEU A 63 23.94 9.47 3.62
C LEU A 63 22.94 8.89 4.61
N THR A 64 23.02 7.59 4.89
CA THR A 64 22.10 6.86 5.78
C THR A 64 22.42 6.99 7.27
N SER A 65 23.48 7.71 7.64
CA SER A 65 23.83 7.95 9.04
C SER A 65 22.77 8.74 9.81
N SER A 66 22.03 9.60 9.10
CA SER A 66 20.98 10.45 9.66
C SER A 66 19.67 10.43 8.86
N ARG A 67 19.56 9.50 7.89
CA ARG A 67 18.46 9.42 6.93
C ARG A 67 18.04 7.98 6.74
N ASN A 68 16.76 7.73 6.53
CA ASN A 68 16.30 6.45 6.02
C ASN A 68 16.66 6.29 4.53
N LEU A 69 16.45 5.09 3.97
CA LEU A 69 16.75 4.78 2.56
C LEU A 69 16.09 5.77 1.58
N GLU A 70 14.82 6.08 1.80
CA GLU A 70 14.08 7.00 0.94
C GLU A 70 14.69 8.41 1.00
N GLN A 71 14.91 8.95 2.19
CA GLN A 71 15.55 10.26 2.37
C GLN A 71 16.97 10.32 1.78
N ALA A 72 17.72 9.21 1.81
CA ALA A 72 19.02 9.09 1.18
C ALA A 72 18.90 9.17 -0.36
N LEU A 73 17.97 8.43 -0.97
CA LEU A 73 17.66 8.50 -2.40
C LEU A 73 17.18 9.91 -2.81
N SER A 74 16.28 10.52 -2.04
CA SER A 74 15.86 11.91 -2.27
C SER A 74 17.04 12.88 -2.20
N ARG A 75 18.01 12.66 -1.31
CA ARG A 75 19.21 13.50 -1.23
C ARG A 75 20.11 13.30 -2.45
N LEU A 76 20.33 12.07 -2.90
CA LEU A 76 21.10 11.78 -4.11
C LEU A 76 20.52 12.47 -5.33
N ARG A 77 19.22 12.40 -5.53
CA ARG A 77 18.57 13.03 -6.70
C ARG A 77 18.55 14.54 -6.63
N ARG A 78 18.43 15.12 -5.43
CA ARG A 78 18.63 16.57 -5.22
C ARG A 78 20.05 17.02 -5.60
N ILE A 79 21.07 16.22 -5.27
CA ILE A 79 22.45 16.48 -5.70
C ILE A 79 22.49 16.47 -7.24
N GLN A 80 21.91 15.47 -7.88
CA GLN A 80 21.90 15.37 -9.34
C GLN A 80 21.18 16.56 -10.05
N ALA A 81 20.17 17.15 -9.40
CA ALA A 81 19.40 18.26 -9.98
C ALA A 81 20.04 19.64 -9.78
N VAL A 82 20.93 19.80 -8.80
CA VAL A 82 21.48 21.10 -8.39
C VAL A 82 22.97 21.25 -8.71
N VAL A 83 23.70 20.15 -8.89
CA VAL A 83 25.15 20.16 -9.13
C VAL A 83 25.47 20.43 -10.60
N ASP A 84 26.16 21.53 -10.86
CA ASP A 84 26.79 21.84 -12.15
C ASP A 84 28.06 20.99 -12.37
N GLU A 85 28.53 20.89 -13.62
CA GLU A 85 29.72 20.10 -13.96
C GLU A 85 30.97 20.56 -13.18
N GLY A 86 31.43 19.72 -12.24
CA GLY A 86 32.65 19.95 -11.44
C GLY A 86 32.40 20.29 -9.97
N ASP A 87 31.16 20.60 -9.59
CA ASP A 87 30.81 20.87 -8.20
C ASP A 87 30.68 19.59 -7.36
N VAL A 88 30.93 19.72 -6.06
CA VAL A 88 30.84 18.62 -5.08
C VAL A 88 29.85 19.00 -3.99
N VAL A 89 28.77 18.24 -3.87
CA VAL A 89 27.77 18.41 -2.80
C VAL A 89 27.69 17.12 -2.00
N ASP A 90 27.72 17.25 -0.66
CA ASP A 90 27.81 16.12 0.28
C ASP A 90 28.94 15.13 -0.09
N GLY A 91 30.04 15.61 -0.67
CA GLY A 91 31.18 14.78 -1.07
C GLY A 91 30.91 13.88 -2.28
N LEU A 92 29.95 14.23 -3.13
CA LEU A 92 29.63 13.56 -4.39
C LEU A 92 29.65 14.56 -5.55
N THR A 93 30.24 14.17 -6.68
CA THR A 93 30.03 14.84 -7.97
C THR A 93 28.70 14.40 -8.59
N LEU A 94 28.25 15.09 -9.65
CA LEU A 94 27.08 14.69 -10.43
C LEU A 94 27.17 13.22 -10.92
N GLU A 95 28.30 12.84 -11.49
CA GLU A 95 28.55 11.48 -12.00
C GLU A 95 28.51 10.45 -10.86
N GLN A 96 29.18 10.71 -9.75
CA GLN A 96 29.17 9.81 -8.59
C GLN A 96 27.78 9.66 -7.97
N ALA A 97 26.98 10.73 -7.94
CA ALA A 97 25.62 10.68 -7.44
C ALA A 97 24.69 9.87 -8.36
N LYS A 98 24.88 9.95 -9.68
CA LYS A 98 24.15 9.12 -10.66
C LYS A 98 24.52 7.65 -10.55
N ASP A 99 25.82 7.36 -10.50
CA ASP A 99 26.33 5.98 -10.40
C ASP A 99 25.87 5.30 -9.11
N LEU A 100 25.87 6.04 -7.99
CA LEU A 100 25.40 5.52 -6.72
C LEU A 100 23.87 5.29 -6.71
N ASP A 101 23.09 6.19 -7.29
CA ASP A 101 21.62 6.02 -7.40
C ASP A 101 21.28 4.79 -8.26
N LEU A 102 21.96 4.60 -9.40
CA LEU A 102 21.82 3.41 -10.25
C LEU A 102 22.19 2.14 -9.49
N ALA A 103 23.32 2.13 -8.77
CA ALA A 103 23.77 0.97 -8.01
C ALA A 103 22.77 0.59 -6.90
N ILE A 104 22.23 1.58 -6.18
CA ILE A 104 21.21 1.36 -5.14
C ILE A 104 19.92 0.81 -5.76
N CYS A 105 19.45 1.41 -6.86
CA CYS A 105 18.21 0.96 -7.53
C CYS A 105 18.35 -0.48 -8.04
N LYS A 106 19.50 -0.84 -8.59
CA LYS A 106 19.80 -2.22 -9.02
C LYS A 106 19.73 -3.20 -7.85
N LEU A 107 20.38 -2.87 -6.73
CA LEU A 107 20.33 -3.72 -5.52
C LEU A 107 18.91 -3.84 -4.96
N ILE A 108 18.10 -2.78 -5.02
CA ILE A 108 16.67 -2.85 -4.64
C ILE A 108 15.92 -3.85 -5.52
N ILE A 109 16.08 -3.77 -6.84
CA ILE A 109 15.40 -4.69 -7.76
C ILE A 109 15.86 -6.13 -7.51
N GLU A 110 17.16 -6.36 -7.35
CA GLU A 110 17.74 -7.68 -7.09
C GLU A 110 17.17 -8.27 -5.79
N GLU A 111 17.19 -7.52 -4.69
CA GLU A 111 16.65 -7.96 -3.40
C GLU A 111 15.15 -8.26 -3.44
N LEU A 112 14.37 -7.44 -4.14
CA LEU A 112 12.91 -7.65 -4.22
C LEU A 112 12.52 -8.73 -5.23
N SER A 113 13.36 -9.02 -6.23
CA SER A 113 13.08 -10.03 -7.26
C SER A 113 13.68 -11.41 -6.97
N ALA A 114 14.72 -11.49 -6.12
CA ALA A 114 15.40 -12.73 -5.79
C ALA A 114 14.72 -13.56 -4.68
N VAL A 115 13.82 -12.94 -3.92
CA VAL A 115 13.10 -13.61 -2.83
C VAL A 115 11.98 -14.48 -3.40
N ASP A 116 11.98 -15.77 -3.05
CA ASP A 116 10.82 -16.64 -3.24
C ASP A 116 9.74 -16.21 -2.25
N ALA A 117 8.90 -15.28 -2.69
CA ALA A 117 7.91 -14.63 -1.84
C ALA A 117 6.85 -15.65 -1.39
N ASP A 118 6.53 -15.65 -0.09
CA ASP A 118 5.35 -16.33 0.42
C ASP A 118 4.10 -15.54 -0.02
N MET A 119 3.46 -16.04 -1.09
CA MET A 119 2.30 -15.38 -1.67
C MET A 119 1.01 -15.60 -0.87
N GLU A 120 0.98 -16.48 0.14
CA GLU A 120 -0.26 -16.83 0.86
C GLU A 120 -1.00 -15.60 1.45
N PRO A 121 -0.34 -14.64 2.12
CA PRO A 121 -1.02 -13.47 2.68
C PRO A 121 -1.72 -12.62 1.61
N VAL A 122 -1.02 -12.29 0.53
CA VAL A 122 -1.56 -11.44 -0.54
C VAL A 122 -2.54 -12.19 -1.44
N ASP A 123 -2.38 -13.50 -1.60
CA ASP A 123 -3.33 -14.38 -2.27
C ASP A 123 -4.69 -14.40 -1.55
N LYS A 124 -4.70 -14.45 -0.21
CA LYS A 124 -5.93 -14.32 0.60
C LYS A 124 -6.56 -12.93 0.49
N LEU A 125 -5.74 -11.87 0.42
CA LEU A 125 -6.23 -10.52 0.15
C LEU A 125 -6.87 -10.44 -1.25
N ALA A 126 -6.21 -10.94 -2.28
CA ALA A 126 -6.75 -10.98 -3.64
C ALA A 126 -8.05 -11.81 -3.70
N ALA A 127 -8.13 -12.89 -2.93
CA ALA A 127 -9.36 -13.67 -2.77
C ALA A 127 -10.52 -12.87 -2.16
N TRP A 128 -10.24 -12.00 -1.17
CA TRP A 128 -11.22 -11.06 -0.63
C TRP A 128 -11.69 -10.07 -1.70
N VAL A 129 -10.76 -9.44 -2.40
CA VAL A 129 -11.04 -8.45 -3.46
C VAL A 129 -11.90 -9.08 -4.57
N ALA A 130 -11.58 -10.30 -5.01
CA ALA A 130 -12.31 -11.04 -6.03
C ALA A 130 -13.79 -11.27 -5.70
N ARG A 131 -14.15 -11.33 -4.41
CA ARG A 131 -15.51 -11.62 -3.93
C ARG A 131 -16.20 -10.42 -3.28
N ALA A 132 -15.56 -9.27 -3.27
CA ALA A 132 -15.98 -8.17 -2.44
C ALA A 132 -17.32 -7.55 -2.87
N ASP A 133 -17.61 -7.57 -4.18
CA ASP A 133 -18.87 -7.15 -4.83
C ASP A 133 -19.44 -5.82 -4.29
N TYR A 134 -18.56 -4.84 -4.07
CA TYR A 134 -18.93 -3.48 -3.66
C TYR A 134 -19.50 -2.71 -4.86
N LEU A 135 -20.33 -1.69 -4.60
CA LEU A 135 -20.85 -0.80 -5.65
C LEU A 135 -19.76 0.07 -6.31
N ARG A 136 -18.59 0.15 -5.67
CA ARG A 136 -17.40 0.85 -6.18
C ARG A 136 -16.20 -0.09 -6.13
N PRO A 137 -15.25 0.02 -7.08
CA PRO A 137 -13.97 -0.66 -7.00
C PRO A 137 -13.32 -0.51 -5.62
N ILE A 138 -12.77 -1.59 -5.07
CA ILE A 138 -11.86 -1.47 -3.92
C ILE A 138 -10.62 -0.71 -4.38
N GLU A 139 -10.16 0.25 -3.58
CA GLU A 139 -8.91 0.96 -3.82
C GLU A 139 -7.81 0.45 -2.90
N LEU A 140 -6.75 -0.12 -3.46
CA LEU A 140 -5.57 -0.60 -2.78
C LEU A 140 -4.46 0.43 -2.94
N PHE A 141 -4.17 1.22 -1.91
CA PHE A 141 -3.02 2.13 -1.89
C PHE A 141 -1.81 1.41 -1.30
N THR A 142 -0.63 1.66 -1.85
CA THR A 142 0.62 1.12 -1.31
C THR A 142 1.79 2.07 -1.53
N VAL A 143 2.75 2.04 -0.61
CA VAL A 143 4.06 2.69 -0.73
C VAL A 143 5.17 1.70 -1.08
N ASN A 144 4.83 0.43 -1.30
CA ASN A 144 5.80 -0.63 -1.58
C ASN A 144 6.20 -0.64 -3.06
N TYR A 145 7.46 -1.01 -3.32
CA TYR A 145 8.01 -1.04 -4.68
C TYR A 145 7.79 -2.39 -5.38
N ASP A 146 7.76 -3.47 -4.61
CA ASP A 146 7.57 -4.85 -5.09
C ASP A 146 6.19 -5.07 -5.72
N CYS A 147 6.04 -6.16 -6.48
CA CYS A 147 4.83 -6.44 -7.27
C CYS A 147 3.95 -7.56 -6.68
N VAL A 148 4.06 -7.87 -5.38
CA VAL A 148 3.33 -9.02 -4.80
C VAL A 148 1.81 -8.85 -4.86
N LEU A 149 1.29 -7.62 -4.80
CA LEU A 149 -0.14 -7.33 -4.92
C LEU A 149 -0.62 -7.58 -6.35
N GLU A 150 0.11 -7.06 -7.35
CA GLU A 150 -0.13 -7.27 -8.77
C GLU A 150 -0.15 -8.77 -9.09
N THR A 151 0.89 -9.51 -8.67
CA THR A 151 0.99 -10.95 -8.89
C THR A 151 -0.17 -11.72 -8.25
N ALA A 152 -0.57 -11.37 -7.03
CA ALA A 152 -1.69 -12.01 -6.35
C ALA A 152 -3.02 -11.74 -7.07
N LEU A 153 -3.29 -10.49 -7.48
CA LEU A 153 -4.49 -10.12 -8.23
C LEU A 153 -4.57 -10.88 -9.56
N GLU A 154 -3.47 -10.94 -10.31
CA GLU A 154 -3.40 -11.68 -11.59
C GLU A 154 -3.59 -13.19 -11.40
N SER A 155 -2.96 -13.78 -10.39
CA SER A 155 -3.10 -15.22 -10.10
C SER A 155 -4.54 -15.62 -9.76
N ARG A 156 -5.31 -14.71 -9.16
CA ARG A 156 -6.73 -14.87 -8.85
C ARG A 156 -7.67 -14.41 -9.96
N GLY A 157 -7.13 -13.92 -11.07
CA GLY A 157 -7.91 -13.40 -12.20
C GLY A 157 -8.71 -12.14 -11.86
N VAL A 158 -8.30 -11.38 -10.85
CA VAL A 158 -8.95 -10.12 -10.47
C VAL A 158 -8.52 -9.04 -11.46
N PRO A 159 -9.44 -8.46 -12.24
CA PRO A 159 -9.12 -7.32 -13.09
C PRO A 159 -8.73 -6.13 -12.21
N TYR A 160 -7.59 -5.51 -12.48
CA TYR A 160 -7.17 -4.31 -11.75
C TYR A 160 -6.73 -3.21 -12.70
N PHE A 161 -6.88 -1.97 -12.24
CA PHE A 161 -6.34 -0.78 -12.88
C PHE A 161 -5.35 -0.11 -11.94
N ASP A 162 -4.14 0.12 -12.41
CA ASP A 162 -3.06 0.74 -11.63
C ASP A 162 -2.67 2.14 -12.12
N GLY A 163 -3.51 2.72 -12.99
CA GLY A 163 -3.21 3.98 -13.67
C GLY A 163 -2.59 3.82 -15.05
N PHE A 164 -2.12 2.62 -15.41
CA PHE A 164 -1.47 2.38 -16.69
C PHE A 164 -2.34 1.54 -17.63
N VAL A 165 -2.27 1.84 -18.92
CA VAL A 165 -2.97 1.09 -19.98
C VAL A 165 -1.95 0.62 -21.02
N GLY A 166 -1.99 -0.68 -21.29
CA GLY A 166 -1.07 -1.37 -22.20
C GLY A 166 -0.45 -2.61 -21.55
N THR A 167 0.13 -3.49 -22.35
CA THR A 167 0.67 -4.78 -21.88
C THR A 167 2.19 -4.75 -21.74
N TRP A 168 2.93 -4.39 -22.79
CA TRP A 168 4.40 -4.44 -22.77
C TRP A 168 5.06 -3.16 -22.25
N LYS A 169 4.60 -2.00 -22.74
CA LYS A 169 5.01 -0.67 -22.30
C LYS A 169 3.75 0.15 -22.10
N ALA A 170 3.15 0.01 -20.92
CA ALA A 170 1.90 0.65 -20.59
C ALA A 170 2.15 2.13 -20.26
N ARG A 171 1.25 3.01 -20.73
CA ARG A 171 1.31 4.46 -20.50
C ARG A 171 0.31 4.89 -19.45
N PHE A 172 0.67 5.90 -18.68
CA PHE A 172 -0.18 6.41 -17.61
C PHE A 172 -1.38 7.18 -18.18
N ARG A 173 -2.58 6.93 -17.63
CA ARG A 173 -3.84 7.53 -18.08
C ARG A 173 -4.46 8.38 -16.98
N THR A 174 -4.02 9.63 -16.92
CA THR A 174 -4.52 10.64 -15.97
C THR A 174 -6.04 10.74 -15.97
N ASP A 175 -6.65 10.79 -17.15
CA ASP A 175 -8.09 10.88 -17.36
C ASP A 175 -8.84 9.74 -16.66
N MET A 176 -8.31 8.52 -16.70
CA MET A 176 -8.92 7.35 -16.06
C MET A 176 -8.69 7.32 -14.54
N VAL A 177 -7.56 7.85 -14.04
CA VAL A 177 -7.28 7.96 -12.59
C VAL A 177 -8.10 9.06 -11.94
N GLU A 178 -8.33 10.15 -12.67
CA GLU A 178 -9.09 11.31 -12.20
C GLU A 178 -10.60 11.12 -12.35
N ALA A 179 -11.04 10.19 -13.20
CA ALA A 179 -12.43 9.85 -13.45
C ALA A 179 -13.29 9.80 -12.17
N THR A 180 -14.39 10.54 -12.23
CA THR A 180 -15.45 10.62 -11.23
C THR A 180 -16.69 9.87 -11.70
N GLN A 181 -17.73 9.81 -10.86
CA GLN A 181 -19.01 9.19 -11.22
C GLN A 181 -19.71 9.91 -12.40
N ASN A 182 -19.30 11.13 -12.73
CA ASN A 182 -19.83 11.87 -13.88
C ASN A 182 -19.15 11.48 -15.20
N ASP A 183 -18.02 10.77 -15.16
CA ASP A 183 -17.19 10.43 -16.31
C ASP A 183 -17.48 9.00 -16.80
N SER A 184 -18.73 8.74 -17.19
CA SER A 184 -19.24 7.39 -17.46
C SER A 184 -18.49 6.61 -18.55
N GLU A 185 -17.84 7.29 -19.49
CA GLU A 185 -17.08 6.67 -20.58
C GLU A 185 -15.76 6.03 -20.13
N VAL A 186 -15.16 6.55 -19.06
CA VAL A 186 -13.85 6.13 -18.53
C VAL A 186 -13.94 5.51 -17.14
N LEU A 187 -15.13 5.52 -16.53
CA LEU A 187 -15.37 4.94 -15.22
C LEU A 187 -15.21 3.42 -15.25
N LEU A 188 -14.32 2.93 -14.38
CA LEU A 188 -14.09 1.50 -14.25
C LEU A 188 -15.29 0.78 -13.62
N PRO A 189 -15.67 -0.41 -14.13
CA PRO A 189 -16.69 -1.25 -13.53
C PRO A 189 -16.37 -1.64 -12.07
N PRO A 190 -17.37 -1.85 -11.20
CA PRO A 190 -17.13 -2.18 -9.79
C PRO A 190 -16.36 -3.48 -9.52
N PHE A 191 -16.35 -4.43 -10.47
CA PHE A 191 -15.59 -5.68 -10.35
C PHE A 191 -14.08 -5.50 -10.56
N PHE A 192 -13.63 -4.32 -11.02
CA PHE A 192 -12.21 -4.00 -11.03
C PHE A 192 -11.72 -3.63 -9.63
N ALA A 193 -10.49 -3.99 -9.31
CA ALA A 193 -9.72 -3.33 -8.26
C ALA A 193 -9.00 -2.10 -8.81
N ARG A 194 -8.71 -1.12 -7.95
CA ARG A 194 -7.81 0.00 -8.25
C ARG A 194 -6.55 -0.13 -7.41
N LEU A 195 -5.37 -0.16 -7.99
CA LEU A 195 -4.10 -0.33 -7.28
C LEU A 195 -3.21 0.90 -7.46
N TRP A 196 -2.91 1.61 -6.38
CA TRP A 196 -2.21 2.89 -6.46
C TRP A 196 -0.86 2.82 -5.74
N LYS A 197 0.23 2.78 -6.51
CA LYS A 197 1.61 2.76 -5.99
C LYS A 197 2.16 4.16 -5.87
N LEU A 198 2.15 4.71 -4.66
CA LEU A 198 2.46 6.11 -4.40
C LEU A 198 3.95 6.43 -4.53
N HIS A 199 4.81 5.46 -4.21
CA HIS A 199 6.27 5.61 -4.27
C HIS A 199 6.89 4.92 -5.50
N GLY A 200 6.10 4.62 -6.52
CA GLY A 200 6.59 3.95 -7.72
C GLY A 200 6.70 2.43 -7.57
N SER A 201 7.43 1.82 -8.50
CA SER A 201 7.49 0.36 -8.61
C SER A 201 8.77 -0.11 -9.30
N VAL A 202 9.20 -1.34 -8.98
CA VAL A 202 10.35 -2.00 -9.62
C VAL A 202 10.11 -2.35 -11.10
N ASN A 203 8.85 -2.33 -11.56
CA ASN A 203 8.48 -2.54 -12.97
C ASN A 203 8.19 -1.23 -13.73
N TRP A 204 8.50 -0.06 -13.16
CA TRP A 204 8.33 1.23 -13.84
C TRP A 204 9.67 1.77 -14.32
N THR A 205 9.76 2.26 -15.55
CA THR A 205 10.96 2.88 -16.14
C THR A 205 10.67 4.28 -16.68
N TRP A 206 11.70 5.08 -16.90
CA TRP A 206 11.61 6.40 -17.53
C TRP A 206 11.82 6.28 -19.04
N ASP A 207 10.83 6.70 -19.84
CA ASP A 207 10.95 6.81 -21.29
C ASP A 207 11.83 8.00 -21.66
N GLN A 208 13.12 7.72 -21.88
CA GLN A 208 14.10 8.72 -22.33
C GLN A 208 13.86 9.20 -23.78
N THR A 209 13.00 8.52 -24.54
CA THR A 209 12.69 8.95 -25.91
C THR A 209 11.66 10.08 -25.96
N HIS A 210 10.91 10.30 -24.86
CA HIS A 210 9.96 11.38 -24.76
C HIS A 210 10.63 12.64 -24.17
N PRO A 211 10.56 13.82 -24.82
CA PRO A 211 11.25 15.05 -24.37
C PRO A 211 10.89 15.53 -22.95
N ALA A 212 9.77 15.06 -22.41
CA ALA A 212 9.26 15.45 -21.10
C ALA A 212 9.58 14.42 -20.00
N GLY A 213 10.14 13.25 -20.36
CA GLY A 213 10.30 12.10 -19.47
C GLY A 213 8.94 11.54 -19.03
N GLU A 214 8.47 10.46 -19.67
CA GLU A 214 7.25 9.78 -19.26
C GLU A 214 7.58 8.52 -18.46
N VAL A 215 6.80 8.19 -17.43
CA VAL A 215 6.92 6.90 -16.76
C VAL A 215 6.14 5.85 -17.54
N LEU A 216 6.79 4.72 -17.82
CA LEU A 216 6.17 3.54 -18.42
C LEU A 216 6.15 2.41 -17.41
N ARG A 217 5.06 1.63 -17.40
CA ARG A 217 5.02 0.34 -16.70
C ARG A 217 5.36 -0.78 -17.67
N LEU A 218 6.38 -1.56 -17.33
CA LEU A 218 6.80 -2.75 -18.05
C LEU A 218 6.02 -3.97 -17.56
N GLY A 219 5.89 -5.00 -18.42
CA GLY A 219 5.30 -6.29 -18.04
C GLY A 219 6.19 -7.17 -17.15
N ALA A 220 7.37 -6.69 -16.78
CA ALA A 220 8.34 -7.36 -15.92
C ALA A 220 9.13 -6.29 -15.13
N THR A 221 9.97 -6.72 -14.19
CA THR A 221 10.91 -5.81 -13.51
C THR A 221 11.81 -5.12 -14.53
N VAL A 222 12.22 -3.88 -14.21
CA VAL A 222 13.13 -3.11 -15.04
C VAL A 222 14.47 -3.87 -15.18
N PRO A 223 15.07 -3.90 -16.38
CA PRO A 223 16.40 -4.49 -16.59
C PRO A 223 17.46 -3.89 -15.66
N ASN A 224 18.44 -4.70 -15.25
CA ASN A 224 19.47 -4.30 -14.26
C ASN A 224 20.37 -3.13 -14.71
N ASP A 225 20.34 -2.75 -15.99
CA ASP A 225 21.06 -1.62 -16.57
C ASP A 225 20.22 -0.34 -16.69
N GLU A 226 18.95 -0.36 -16.27
CA GLU A 226 18.04 0.80 -16.26
C GLU A 226 17.66 1.21 -14.82
N VAL A 227 17.36 2.50 -14.62
CA VAL A 227 16.91 3.03 -13.33
C VAL A 227 15.40 2.87 -13.24
N ALA A 228 14.92 2.04 -12.32
CA ALA A 228 13.49 1.96 -12.02
C ALA A 228 12.97 3.31 -11.49
N ALA A 229 11.77 3.68 -11.91
CA ALA A 229 11.05 4.87 -11.45
C ALA A 229 10.47 4.65 -10.04
N ILE A 230 11.37 4.39 -9.08
CA ILE A 230 11.09 4.31 -7.64
C ILE A 230 11.24 5.72 -7.07
N PHE A 231 10.22 6.21 -6.38
CA PHE A 231 10.13 7.56 -5.84
C PHE A 231 10.52 7.61 -4.35
N PRO A 232 11.36 8.56 -3.91
CA PRO A 232 11.73 8.69 -2.52
C PRO A 232 10.92 9.81 -1.82
N SER A 233 10.55 9.58 -0.56
CA SER A 233 9.45 10.22 0.19
C SER A 233 9.57 11.71 0.56
N ASP A 234 10.67 12.42 0.28
CA ASP A 234 10.74 13.85 0.62
C ASP A 234 9.85 14.71 -0.31
N ALA A 235 8.63 14.97 0.16
CA ALA A 235 7.49 15.62 -0.48
C ALA A 235 7.66 17.12 -0.83
N LYS A 236 8.86 17.62 -1.12
CA LYS A 236 9.08 19.08 -1.30
C LYS A 236 9.80 19.53 -2.57
N TYR A 237 9.93 18.71 -3.62
CA TYR A 237 10.58 19.15 -4.86
C TYR A 237 9.83 18.78 -6.15
N GLU A 238 10.20 19.46 -7.24
CA GLU A 238 9.60 19.43 -8.59
C GLU A 238 9.35 18.03 -9.18
N GLU A 239 10.03 17.00 -8.66
CA GLU A 239 9.84 15.60 -9.05
C GLU A 239 8.55 14.97 -8.50
N SER A 240 8.06 15.36 -7.31
CA SER A 240 6.72 14.91 -6.83
C SER A 240 5.58 15.51 -7.66
N ARG A 241 5.88 16.59 -8.39
CA ARG A 241 4.98 17.23 -9.35
C ARG A 241 5.04 16.57 -10.73
N ARG A 242 5.92 15.58 -10.94
CA ARG A 242 5.96 14.81 -12.18
C ARG A 242 4.85 13.77 -12.20
N MET A 243 4.39 13.51 -13.41
CA MET A 243 3.50 12.40 -13.70
C MET A 243 4.27 11.08 -13.52
N PRO A 244 3.68 10.03 -12.90
CA PRO A 244 2.30 9.91 -12.44
C PRO A 244 2.07 10.33 -10.98
N PHE A 245 3.14 10.60 -10.23
CA PHE A 245 3.12 10.72 -8.77
C PHE A 245 2.17 11.79 -8.26
N VAL A 246 2.12 12.96 -8.90
CA VAL A 246 1.21 14.05 -8.50
C VAL A 246 -0.27 13.63 -8.55
N VAL A 247 -0.65 12.86 -9.57
CA VAL A 247 -2.02 12.39 -9.78
C VAL A 247 -2.36 11.25 -8.83
N LEU A 248 -1.41 10.36 -8.54
CA LEU A 248 -1.59 9.28 -7.57
C LEU A 248 -1.74 9.84 -6.14
N GLN A 249 -0.94 10.85 -5.77
CA GLN A 249 -1.11 11.54 -4.49
C GLN A 249 -2.44 12.29 -4.40
N ASP A 250 -2.87 12.95 -5.48
CA ASP A 250 -4.20 13.57 -5.53
C ASP A 250 -5.31 12.52 -5.39
N ARG A 251 -5.17 11.36 -6.03
CA ARG A 251 -6.12 10.25 -5.89
C ARG A 251 -6.24 9.78 -4.44
N LEU A 252 -5.12 9.63 -3.72
CA LEU A 252 -5.15 9.33 -2.28
C LEU A 252 -5.91 10.41 -1.50
N ARG A 253 -5.61 11.70 -1.74
CA ARG A 253 -6.29 12.82 -1.06
C ARG A 253 -7.80 12.81 -1.32
N ARG A 254 -8.23 12.52 -2.54
CA ARG A 254 -9.64 12.38 -2.91
C ARG A 254 -10.29 11.19 -2.20
N ALA A 255 -9.66 10.01 -2.22
CA ALA A 255 -10.19 8.83 -1.55
C ALA A 255 -10.33 9.04 -0.03
N LEU A 256 -9.33 9.65 0.62
CA LEU A 256 -9.38 9.99 2.05
C LEU A 256 -10.52 10.98 2.39
N ASN A 257 -10.84 11.89 1.46
CA ASN A 257 -11.89 12.89 1.64
C ASN A 257 -13.28 12.43 1.19
N GLU A 258 -13.38 11.26 0.56
CA GLU A 258 -14.65 10.67 0.18
C GLU A 258 -15.46 10.31 1.44
N PRO A 259 -16.70 10.83 1.59
CA PRO A 259 -17.52 10.54 2.76
C PRO A 259 -17.83 9.05 2.92
N GLU A 260 -18.01 8.61 4.16
CA GLU A 260 -18.45 7.24 4.49
C GLU A 260 -17.49 6.16 3.95
N THR A 261 -16.21 6.50 3.86
CA THR A 261 -15.15 5.58 3.44
C THR A 261 -14.60 4.79 4.62
N MET A 262 -14.41 3.49 4.43
CA MET A 262 -13.63 2.64 5.31
C MET A 262 -12.21 2.51 4.77
N PHE A 263 -11.23 2.94 5.56
CA PHE A 263 -9.81 2.77 5.29
C PHE A 263 -9.20 1.72 6.22
N LEU A 264 -8.64 0.66 5.65
CA LEU A 264 -7.88 -0.37 6.37
C LEU A 264 -6.38 -0.16 6.12
N VAL A 265 -5.62 0.20 7.15
CA VAL A 265 -4.19 0.49 7.04
C VAL A 265 -3.39 -0.63 7.69
N SER A 266 -2.53 -1.32 6.94
CA SER A 266 -1.74 -2.45 7.46
C SER A 266 -0.30 -2.41 6.95
N GLY A 267 0.65 -2.89 7.77
CA GLY A 267 2.08 -2.92 7.42
C GLY A 267 2.73 -1.54 7.26
N TYR A 268 2.03 -0.45 7.57
CA TYR A 268 2.54 0.91 7.50
C TYR A 268 3.13 1.34 8.85
N SER A 269 4.34 1.89 8.83
CA SER A 269 5.10 2.24 10.04
C SER A 269 4.69 3.57 10.67
N TRP A 270 3.92 4.41 9.96
CA TRP A 270 3.61 5.78 10.35
C TRP A 270 4.85 6.66 10.53
N ALA A 271 5.94 6.36 9.80
CA ALA A 271 7.18 7.13 9.81
C ALA A 271 7.25 8.28 8.79
N ASP A 272 6.28 8.36 7.87
CA ASP A 272 6.19 9.45 6.89
C ASP A 272 5.17 10.49 7.36
N ASP A 273 5.67 11.59 7.92
CA ASP A 273 4.83 12.65 8.47
C ASP A 273 3.90 13.30 7.43
N HIS A 274 4.30 13.39 6.16
CA HIS A 274 3.46 14.01 5.14
C HIS A 274 2.24 13.14 4.81
N LEU A 275 2.44 11.82 4.69
CA LEU A 275 1.32 10.87 4.50
C LEU A 275 0.46 10.79 5.76
N ASN A 276 1.07 10.77 6.95
CA ASN A 276 0.37 10.79 8.23
C ASN A 276 -0.59 11.98 8.35
N GLU A 277 -0.14 13.18 7.97
CA GLU A 277 -0.97 14.40 7.98
C GLU A 277 -2.23 14.26 7.13
N LEU A 278 -2.16 13.60 5.96
CA LEU A 278 -3.33 13.37 5.12
C LEU A 278 -4.37 12.49 5.81
N PHE A 279 -3.94 11.41 6.47
CA PHE A 279 -4.83 10.54 7.23
C PHE A 279 -5.44 11.25 8.44
N PHE A 280 -4.63 11.97 9.23
CA PHE A 280 -5.09 12.67 10.42
C PHE A 280 -6.08 13.78 10.09
N ASP A 281 -5.80 14.55 9.03
CA ASP A 281 -6.68 15.62 8.57
C ASP A 281 -8.00 15.08 8.03
N ALA A 282 -7.96 13.99 7.27
CA ALA A 282 -9.15 13.30 6.79
C ALA A 282 -10.00 12.73 7.93
N ALA A 283 -9.37 12.06 8.91
CA ALA A 283 -10.06 11.53 10.08
C ALA A 283 -10.78 12.63 10.87
N ALA A 284 -10.13 13.78 11.07
CA ALA A 284 -10.72 14.93 11.78
C ALA A 284 -11.87 15.59 11.00
N ARG A 285 -11.78 15.68 9.66
CA ARG A 285 -12.77 16.38 8.83
C ARG A 285 -13.91 15.48 8.32
N ARG A 286 -13.73 14.15 8.34
CA ARG A 286 -14.69 13.17 7.83
C ARG A 286 -15.16 12.24 8.96
N PRO A 287 -15.99 12.73 9.90
CA PRO A 287 -16.42 11.95 11.07
C PRO A 287 -17.25 10.71 10.74
N ARG A 288 -17.79 10.61 9.52
CA ARG A 288 -18.52 9.43 9.03
C ARG A 288 -17.62 8.39 8.33
N SER A 289 -16.40 8.78 7.98
CA SER A 289 -15.40 7.84 7.47
C SER A 289 -14.71 7.16 8.64
N GLU A 290 -14.24 5.94 8.43
CA GLU A 290 -13.65 5.10 9.45
C GLU A 290 -12.25 4.67 9.02
N PHE A 291 -11.27 4.86 9.89
CA PHE A 291 -9.87 4.51 9.65
C PHE A 291 -9.46 3.49 10.69
N ILE A 292 -8.94 2.35 10.26
CA ILE A 292 -8.49 1.29 11.17
C ILE A 292 -7.04 0.96 10.83
N ALA A 293 -6.14 1.28 11.75
CA ALA A 293 -4.72 0.96 11.65
C ALA A 293 -4.42 -0.37 12.36
N PHE A 294 -3.97 -1.35 11.58
CA PHE A 294 -3.54 -2.67 12.03
C PHE A 294 -2.03 -2.66 12.20
N CYS A 295 -1.58 -2.45 13.45
CA CYS A 295 -0.18 -2.38 13.79
C CYS A 295 0.31 -3.74 14.30
N TYR A 296 1.33 -4.30 13.64
CA TYR A 296 1.99 -5.53 14.08
C TYR A 296 2.71 -5.32 15.43
N SER A 297 3.40 -4.19 15.54
CA SER A 297 4.17 -3.78 16.73
C SER A 297 3.34 -2.84 17.63
N ALA A 298 3.99 -2.27 18.65
CA ALA A 298 3.38 -1.26 19.53
C ALA A 298 2.84 -0.06 18.75
N ILE A 299 1.81 0.58 19.31
CA ILE A 299 1.17 1.77 18.72
C ILE A 299 2.18 2.94 18.67
N PRO A 300 2.48 3.50 17.48
CA PRO A 300 3.31 4.70 17.36
C PRO A 300 2.73 5.89 18.15
N ALA A 301 3.59 6.67 18.80
CA ALA A 301 3.14 7.75 19.69
C ALA A 301 2.32 8.84 18.96
N ASN A 302 2.74 9.23 17.76
CA ASN A 302 2.02 10.16 16.89
C ASN A 302 0.62 9.64 16.52
N LEU A 303 0.51 8.36 16.17
CA LEU A 303 -0.76 7.71 15.85
C LEU A 303 -1.66 7.59 17.10
N ALA A 304 -1.10 7.22 18.25
CA ALA A 304 -1.83 7.10 19.51
C ALA A 304 -2.47 8.45 19.92
N GLU A 305 -1.69 9.53 19.87
CA GLU A 305 -2.17 10.87 20.21
C GLU A 305 -3.39 11.25 19.38
N LYS A 306 -3.32 11.02 18.06
CA LYS A 306 -4.41 11.36 17.13
C LYS A 306 -5.63 10.45 17.30
N ALA A 307 -5.43 9.15 17.47
CA ALA A 307 -6.51 8.17 17.65
C ALA A 307 -7.29 8.42 18.95
N MET A 308 -6.62 8.86 20.03
CA MET A 308 -7.27 9.21 21.29
C MET A 308 -8.16 10.45 21.19
N GLN A 309 -7.88 11.36 20.24
CA GLN A 309 -8.63 12.59 20.01
C GLN A 309 -9.72 12.44 18.94
N THR A 310 -9.63 11.40 18.11
CA THR A 310 -10.41 11.25 16.87
C THR A 310 -11.10 9.89 16.86
N PRO A 311 -12.36 9.77 17.34
CA PRO A 311 -13.00 8.47 17.60
C PRO A 311 -13.15 7.53 16.40
N ASN A 312 -13.18 8.10 15.19
CA ASN A 312 -13.25 7.35 13.94
C ASN A 312 -11.87 6.90 13.40
N LEU A 313 -10.77 7.24 14.08
CA LEU A 313 -9.44 6.68 13.88
C LEU A 313 -9.17 5.63 14.96
N GLN A 314 -9.26 4.36 14.58
CA GLN A 314 -9.02 3.22 15.43
C GLN A 314 -7.63 2.66 15.18
N VAL A 315 -7.01 2.15 16.23
CA VAL A 315 -5.70 1.51 16.15
C VAL A 315 -5.76 0.21 16.90
N ILE A 316 -5.26 -0.86 16.30
CA ILE A 316 -5.18 -2.16 16.95
C ILE A 316 -3.78 -2.74 16.88
N THR A 317 -3.43 -3.47 17.93
CA THR A 317 -2.21 -4.29 18.04
C THR A 317 -2.57 -5.66 18.59
N GLN A 318 -1.58 -6.50 18.81
CA GLN A 318 -1.78 -7.80 19.45
C GLN A 318 -2.29 -7.71 20.90
N THR A 319 -1.87 -6.70 21.65
CA THR A 319 -2.09 -6.62 23.10
C THR A 319 -3.11 -5.56 23.51
N GLU A 320 -3.27 -4.52 22.70
CA GLU A 320 -4.13 -3.39 23.01
C GLU A 320 -4.73 -2.73 21.76
N ALA A 321 -5.72 -1.88 21.99
CA ALA A 321 -6.33 -1.06 20.96
C ALA A 321 -6.73 0.33 21.47
N ILE A 322 -6.86 1.27 20.53
CA ILE A 322 -7.52 2.56 20.72
C ILE A 322 -8.79 2.53 19.89
N ILE A 323 -9.94 2.43 20.56
CA ILE A 323 -11.26 2.39 19.92
C ILE A 323 -12.14 3.45 20.56
N GLY A 324 -12.78 4.28 19.73
CA GLY A 324 -13.61 5.39 20.22
C GLY A 324 -12.83 6.40 21.07
N GLY A 325 -11.53 6.59 20.79
CA GLY A 325 -10.65 7.47 21.57
C GLY A 325 -10.09 6.86 22.86
N LEU A 326 -10.44 5.61 23.17
CA LEU A 326 -10.07 4.97 24.43
C LEU A 326 -9.01 3.89 24.22
N ARG A 327 -7.83 4.08 24.83
CA ARG A 327 -6.75 3.09 24.84
C ARG A 327 -6.98 2.05 25.95
N ALA A 328 -7.06 0.78 25.59
CA ALA A 328 -7.26 -0.32 26.54
C ALA A 328 -6.72 -1.65 26.00
N PRO A 329 -6.34 -2.61 26.87
CA PRO A 329 -5.97 -3.95 26.45
C PRO A 329 -7.17 -4.73 25.90
N TRP A 330 -6.86 -5.79 25.17
CA TRP A 330 -7.89 -6.74 24.71
C TRP A 330 -8.43 -7.61 25.85
N GLU A 331 -9.72 -7.90 25.75
CA GLU A 331 -10.41 -8.96 26.46
C GLU A 331 -10.87 -10.02 25.45
N GLY A 332 -10.82 -11.27 25.88
CA GLY A 332 -11.24 -12.42 25.07
C GLY A 332 -12.72 -12.36 24.66
N PRO A 333 -13.17 -13.30 23.83
CA PRO A 333 -14.47 -13.23 23.17
C PRO A 333 -15.69 -13.40 24.10
N GLY A 334 -15.48 -13.71 25.38
CA GLY A 334 -16.52 -14.02 26.36
C GLY A 334 -16.83 -15.52 26.45
N GLU A 335 -17.59 -15.91 27.47
CA GLU A 335 -17.97 -17.32 27.66
C GLU A 335 -18.81 -17.84 26.48
N GLY A 336 -18.44 -19.04 25.98
CA GLY A 336 -19.18 -19.72 24.92
C GLY A 336 -18.93 -19.20 23.49
N VAL A 337 -18.11 -18.16 23.30
CA VAL A 337 -17.76 -17.65 21.97
C VAL A 337 -16.37 -18.15 21.57
N THR A 338 -16.29 -18.84 20.43
CA THR A 338 -15.01 -19.27 19.85
C THR A 338 -14.70 -18.43 18.62
N LEU A 339 -13.48 -17.92 18.56
CA LEU A 339 -12.96 -17.21 17.38
C LEU A 339 -11.86 -18.06 16.73
N PRO A 340 -11.69 -17.94 15.40
CA PRO A 340 -10.50 -18.46 14.73
C PRO A 340 -9.19 -17.93 15.34
N ASP A 341 -8.14 -18.75 15.32
CA ASP A 341 -6.83 -18.45 15.92
C ASP A 341 -6.14 -17.22 15.31
N ASP A 342 -6.42 -16.92 14.04
CA ASP A 342 -5.93 -15.72 13.36
C ASP A 342 -6.63 -14.42 13.84
N ILE A 343 -7.77 -14.53 14.53
CA ILE A 343 -8.41 -13.41 15.23
C ILE A 343 -7.99 -13.37 16.69
N TRP A 344 -8.00 -14.51 17.39
CA TRP A 344 -7.69 -14.61 18.81
C TRP A 344 -7.07 -15.96 19.15
N ASN A 345 -5.81 -15.96 19.60
CA ASN A 345 -5.07 -17.19 19.95
C ASN A 345 -5.24 -17.63 21.42
N GLY A 346 -6.20 -17.05 22.13
CA GLY A 346 -6.42 -17.27 23.56
C GLY A 346 -5.90 -16.14 24.45
N THR A 347 -4.92 -15.36 24.00
CA THR A 347 -4.28 -14.29 24.80
C THR A 347 -4.17 -12.95 24.09
N THR A 348 -4.02 -12.95 22.77
CA THR A 348 -3.75 -11.76 21.96
C THR A 348 -4.60 -11.73 20.70
N CYS A 349 -4.88 -10.52 20.21
CA CYS A 349 -5.58 -10.29 18.94
C CYS A 349 -4.62 -10.52 17.77
N GLY A 350 -4.96 -11.42 16.85
CA GLY A 350 -4.12 -11.75 15.70
C GLY A 350 -4.16 -10.73 14.56
N LEU A 351 -5.15 -9.83 14.54
CA LEU A 351 -5.45 -8.96 13.40
C LEU A 351 -4.41 -7.86 13.12
N GLY A 352 -3.48 -7.59 14.05
CA GLY A 352 -2.34 -6.71 13.80
C GLY A 352 -1.33 -7.30 12.79
N ASP A 353 -1.34 -8.62 12.61
CA ASP A 353 -0.57 -9.31 11.58
C ASP A 353 -1.30 -9.30 10.23
N PHE A 354 -0.57 -8.99 9.16
CA PHE A 354 -1.17 -8.86 7.83
C PHE A 354 -1.68 -10.20 7.26
N GLY A 355 -0.98 -11.31 7.49
CA GLY A 355 -1.43 -12.63 7.05
C GLY A 355 -2.72 -13.07 7.75
N ASN A 356 -2.82 -12.79 9.04
CA ASN A 356 -4.04 -12.98 9.81
C ASN A 356 -5.18 -12.05 9.36
N LEU A 357 -4.88 -10.76 9.12
CA LEU A 357 -5.85 -9.80 8.59
C LEU A 357 -6.37 -10.22 7.21
N ALA A 358 -5.48 -10.62 6.30
CA ALA A 358 -5.88 -11.10 4.97
C ALA A 358 -6.73 -12.38 5.05
N SER A 359 -6.38 -13.29 5.96
CA SER A 359 -7.18 -14.47 6.27
C SER A 359 -8.58 -14.08 6.76
N PHE A 360 -8.68 -13.16 7.71
CA PHE A 360 -9.94 -12.59 8.18
C PHE A 360 -10.76 -11.95 7.05
N LEU A 361 -10.15 -11.08 6.25
CA LEU A 361 -10.81 -10.40 5.12
C LEU A 361 -11.35 -11.40 4.12
N SER A 362 -10.58 -12.44 3.77
CA SER A 362 -11.02 -13.48 2.84
C SER A 362 -12.31 -14.18 3.30
N ARG A 363 -12.51 -14.35 4.62
CA ARG A 363 -13.75 -14.94 5.16
C ARG A 363 -14.91 -13.96 5.25
N SER A 364 -14.63 -12.65 5.33
CA SER A 364 -15.68 -11.61 5.42
C SER A 364 -16.54 -11.46 4.15
N SER A 365 -16.14 -12.09 3.04
CA SER A 365 -16.86 -12.03 1.74
C SER A 365 -17.72 -13.26 1.40
N SER A 366 -17.90 -14.25 2.30
CA SER A 366 -18.96 -15.27 2.17
C SER A 366 -20.22 -14.75 2.87
N ASP A 367 -21.44 -14.71 2.31
CA ASP A 367 -22.11 -15.63 1.40
C ASP A 367 -23.25 -14.87 0.66
N SER A 368 -23.35 -14.99 -0.67
CA SER A 368 -24.51 -14.54 -1.46
C SER A 368 -24.71 -15.25 -2.81
N SER A 369 -23.80 -16.13 -3.24
CA SER A 369 -23.87 -16.75 -4.57
C SER A 369 -24.34 -18.21 -4.58
N LEU A 370 -24.55 -18.85 -3.43
CA LEU A 370 -25.06 -20.23 -3.36
C LEU A 370 -26.59 -20.36 -3.52
N ASP A 371 -27.34 -19.26 -3.49
CA ASP A 371 -28.82 -19.26 -3.68
C ASP A 371 -29.29 -19.07 -5.13
N SER A 372 -28.39 -19.11 -6.13
CA SER A 372 -28.76 -18.94 -7.54
C SER A 372 -28.91 -20.25 -8.34
N GLN A 373 -28.69 -21.43 -7.73
CA GLN A 373 -28.96 -22.72 -8.38
C GLN A 373 -30.44 -23.13 -8.27
N SER A 374 -31.34 -22.32 -8.82
CA SER A 374 -32.66 -22.79 -9.27
C SER A 374 -33.27 -21.81 -10.27
N ARG A 375 -32.76 -21.82 -11.51
CA ARG A 375 -33.56 -21.39 -12.68
C ARG A 375 -33.53 -22.50 -13.73
N PRO A 376 -34.69 -23.04 -14.14
CA PRO A 376 -34.73 -24.04 -15.18
C PRO A 376 -34.38 -23.38 -16.51
N VAL A 377 -33.42 -23.97 -17.21
CA VAL A 377 -33.09 -23.62 -18.59
C VAL A 377 -34.27 -24.04 -19.47
N GLY A 378 -35.14 -23.08 -19.80
CA GLY A 378 -36.15 -23.21 -20.83
C GLY A 378 -35.55 -22.91 -22.20
N VAL A 379 -35.43 -23.95 -23.01
CA VAL A 379 -35.02 -23.95 -24.42
C VAL A 379 -36.05 -23.24 -25.29
N SER A 380 -35.61 -22.39 -26.23
CA SER A 380 -35.89 -22.51 -27.68
C SER A 380 -35.56 -21.22 -28.44
N TYR A 381 -34.55 -21.27 -29.32
CA TYR A 381 -34.56 -20.45 -30.53
C TYR A 381 -34.86 -21.37 -31.72
N VAL A 382 -35.97 -21.09 -32.39
CA VAL A 382 -36.34 -21.63 -33.69
C VAL A 382 -36.35 -20.45 -34.65
N GLY A 383 -35.70 -20.59 -35.80
CA GLY A 383 -35.84 -19.72 -36.97
C GLY A 383 -34.63 -18.86 -37.24
#